data_AF-A0A2N3RCC4-F1
#
_entry.id   AF-A0A2N3RCC4-F1
#
_cell.length_a   1.000
_cell.length_b   1.000
_cell.length_c   1.000
_cell.angle_alpha   90.00
_cell.angle_beta   90.00
_cell.angle_gamma   90.00
#
_symmetry.space_group_name_H-M   'P 1'
#
loop_
_entity.id
_entity.type
_entity.pdbx_description
1 polymer ?
#
loop_
_entity_poly.entity_id
_entity_poly.type
_entity_poly.pdbx_seq_one_letter_code
_entity_poly.pdbx_strand_id
1 'polypeptide(L)'
;MKGIALPKCLTHRVLPCLIAALACLGLTAFDMTPAAEAETVNPTLTVQLKRGHSGQGGQNDILPSAPVSAGAGYVFRALRLDAGTLKSRVEALDHNPGADKAQAAISNEVAANPDAFKDKTQPAEYYGVSDQEGTITNASEAKSQGVWLTGAQLDSDVPSLTGGSPAVFDGDYFHASYWLVTLVATPKNAKVKADPVVVQLPLYREQGEVHPLYDVTISPKLVDVPQVVPVVRPGPGKLAATGVSMVAPGILLMILAMMGLYLGVVAHSWNRDEH
;
A
#
# COMPACT_ATOMS: atom_id res chain seq x y z
N MET A 1 -57.57 -20.16 43.50
CA MET A 1 -56.45 -19.20 43.46
C MET A 1 -56.98 -17.83 43.86
N LYS A 2 -56.64 -17.36 45.07
CA LYS A 2 -57.12 -16.07 45.61
C LYS A 2 -56.21 -14.96 45.10
N GLY A 3 -56.76 -14.02 44.33
CA GLY A 3 -56.06 -12.80 43.94
C GLY A 3 -55.81 -11.93 45.16
N ILE A 4 -54.55 -11.58 45.41
CA ILE A 4 -54.15 -10.66 46.46
C ILE A 4 -54.49 -9.24 45.98
N ALA A 5 -55.57 -8.67 46.52
CA ALA A 5 -55.92 -7.28 46.30
C ALA A 5 -55.06 -6.40 47.21
N LEU A 6 -54.17 -5.61 46.62
CA LEU A 6 -53.39 -4.60 47.34
C LEU A 6 -54.32 -3.48 47.85
N PRO A 7 -54.15 -3.02 49.11
CA PRO A 7 -55.02 -2.01 49.71
C PRO A 7 -54.88 -0.64 49.01
N LYS A 8 -56.04 -0.04 48.68
CA LYS A 8 -56.21 1.20 47.90
C LYS A 8 -55.47 2.44 48.46
N CYS A 9 -54.98 2.39 49.70
CA CYS A 9 -54.27 3.50 50.33
C CYS A 9 -52.77 3.54 49.99
N LEU A 10 -52.17 2.43 49.55
CA LEU A 10 -50.77 2.37 49.12
C LEU A 10 -50.59 2.85 47.67
N THR A 11 -51.58 2.60 46.81
CA THR A 11 -51.58 3.06 45.42
C THR A 11 -51.68 4.58 45.29
N HIS A 12 -52.35 5.28 46.20
CA HIS A 12 -52.53 6.73 46.06
C HIS A 12 -51.32 7.58 46.48
N ARG A 13 -50.39 7.03 47.28
CA ARG A 13 -49.20 7.73 47.77
C ARG A 13 -47.89 7.22 47.19
N VAL A 14 -47.81 5.93 46.84
CA VAL A 14 -46.58 5.34 46.28
C VAL A 14 -46.51 5.54 44.77
N LEU A 15 -47.64 5.51 44.07
CA LEU A 15 -47.67 5.69 42.61
C LEU A 15 -47.18 7.07 42.14
N PRO A 16 -47.52 8.21 42.80
CA PRO A 16 -46.97 9.51 42.42
C PRO A 16 -45.47 9.60 42.68
N CYS A 17 -44.98 9.02 43.77
CA CYS A 17 -43.54 8.98 44.07
C CYS A 17 -42.77 8.06 43.12
N LEU A 18 -43.38 6.96 42.67
CA LEU A 18 -42.78 6.07 41.67
C LEU A 18 -42.74 6.71 40.28
N ILE A 19 -43.81 7.44 39.90
CA ILE A 19 -43.86 8.23 38.66
C ILE A 19 -42.87 9.40 38.72
N ALA A 20 -42.74 10.08 39.87
CA ALA A 20 -41.74 11.14 40.05
C ALA A 20 -40.31 10.59 40.04
N ALA A 21 -40.05 9.44 40.65
CA ALA A 21 -38.75 8.77 40.57
C ALA A 21 -38.44 8.29 39.14
N LEU A 22 -39.43 7.76 38.41
CA LEU A 22 -39.29 7.40 36.99
C LEU A 22 -39.15 8.63 36.07
N ALA A 23 -39.74 9.77 36.43
CA ALA A 23 -39.56 11.03 35.71
C ALA A 23 -38.18 11.66 36.01
N CYS A 24 -37.70 11.59 37.25
CA CYS A 24 -36.35 12.03 37.62
C CYS A 24 -35.26 11.10 37.07
N LEU A 25 -35.50 9.79 36.99
CA LEU A 25 -34.61 8.82 36.34
C LEU A 25 -34.73 8.86 34.80
N GLY A 26 -35.90 9.24 34.29
CA GLY A 26 -36.17 9.46 32.87
C GLY A 26 -35.64 10.80 32.35
N LEU A 27 -35.47 11.79 33.22
CA LEU A 27 -34.77 13.05 32.90
C LEU A 27 -33.25 12.92 33.00
N THR A 28 -32.73 11.85 33.62
CA THR A 28 -31.32 11.45 33.49
C THR A 28 -31.06 10.52 32.31
N ALA A 29 -32.11 10.15 31.55
CA ALA A 29 -31.95 9.41 30.32
C ALA A 29 -31.55 10.40 29.21
N PHE A 30 -30.26 10.41 28.94
CA PHE A 30 -29.64 11.05 27.79
C PHE A 30 -29.76 12.58 27.79
N ASP A 31 -28.94 13.22 28.63
CA ASP A 31 -28.13 14.32 28.13
C ASP A 31 -27.15 13.75 27.08
N MET A 32 -27.70 13.25 25.97
CA MET A 32 -27.03 13.30 24.69
C MET A 32 -27.12 14.76 24.28
N THR A 33 -26.36 15.63 24.94
CA THR A 33 -25.67 16.64 24.17
C THR A 33 -25.06 15.87 22.99
N PRO A 34 -25.47 16.12 21.73
CA PRO A 34 -24.67 15.63 20.62
C PRO A 34 -23.26 16.03 20.97
N ALA A 35 -22.35 15.05 21.06
CA ALA A 35 -20.95 15.31 21.37
C ALA A 35 -20.58 16.53 20.55
N ALA A 36 -20.39 17.67 21.23
CA ALA A 36 -20.25 18.97 20.61
C ALA A 36 -19.27 18.76 19.48
N GLU A 37 -19.72 18.94 18.22
CA GLU A 37 -19.01 18.53 17.00
C GLU A 37 -17.52 18.68 17.26
N ALA A 38 -16.89 17.58 17.63
CA ALA A 38 -15.48 17.61 17.97
C ALA A 38 -14.87 18.06 16.66
N GLU A 39 -14.19 19.22 16.70
CA GLU A 39 -13.52 19.85 15.57
C GLU A 39 -13.05 18.71 14.66
N THR A 40 -13.66 18.59 13.47
CA THR A 40 -13.54 17.38 12.65
C THR A 40 -12.09 17.25 12.20
N VAL A 41 -11.26 16.60 13.03
CA VAL A 41 -9.86 16.38 12.74
C VAL A 41 -9.83 15.35 11.63
N ASN A 42 -9.49 15.80 10.43
CA ASN A 42 -9.29 14.88 9.31
C ASN A 42 -8.22 13.85 9.70
N PRO A 43 -8.46 12.55 9.48
CA PRO A 43 -7.49 11.53 9.82
C PRO A 43 -6.21 11.71 9.00
N THR A 44 -5.09 11.33 9.61
CA THR A 44 -3.77 11.28 9.00
C THR A 44 -3.41 9.84 8.69
N LEU A 45 -2.88 9.61 7.49
CA LEU A 45 -2.34 8.32 7.08
C LEU A 45 -0.84 8.44 6.87
N THR A 46 -0.08 7.76 7.73
CA THR A 46 1.37 7.70 7.63
C THR A 46 1.81 6.33 7.12
N VAL A 47 2.55 6.29 6.01
CA VAL A 47 3.30 5.11 5.57
C VAL A 47 4.72 5.22 6.10
N GLN A 48 5.17 4.24 6.86
CA GLN A 48 6.55 4.17 7.35
C GLN A 48 7.23 2.91 6.83
N LEU A 49 8.18 3.08 5.91
CA LEU A 49 8.88 1.99 5.25
C LEU A 49 10.14 1.61 6.03
N LYS A 50 10.15 0.36 6.49
CA LYS A 50 11.31 -0.24 7.17
C LYS A 50 11.83 -1.40 6.34
N ARG A 51 13.14 -1.45 6.14
CA ARG A 51 13.83 -2.59 5.54
C ARG A 51 14.40 -3.46 6.67
N GLY A 52 14.02 -4.74 6.65
CA GLY A 52 14.71 -5.76 7.46
C GLY A 52 16.04 -6.09 6.80
N HIS A 53 17.08 -6.36 7.59
CA HIS A 53 18.33 -6.93 7.05
C HIS A 53 18.06 -8.36 6.59
N SER A 54 18.06 -8.61 5.27
CA SER A 54 18.22 -9.94 4.70
C SER A 54 19.72 -10.27 4.63
N GLY A 55 20.40 -10.25 5.78
CA GLY A 55 21.78 -10.72 5.86
C GLY A 55 21.81 -12.21 5.48
N GLN A 56 22.58 -12.57 4.45
CA GLN A 56 23.00 -13.95 4.27
C GLN A 56 23.80 -14.32 5.53
N GLY A 57 23.17 -15.10 6.41
CA GLY A 57 23.61 -15.33 7.78
C GLY A 57 25.09 -15.66 7.89
N GLY A 58 25.86 -14.70 8.40
CA GLY A 58 27.11 -14.99 9.07
C GLY A 58 26.82 -15.49 10.48
N GLN A 59 27.74 -16.25 11.09
CA GLN A 59 27.62 -16.78 12.46
C GLN A 59 27.34 -15.72 13.55
N ASN A 60 27.40 -14.43 13.22
CA ASN A 60 27.09 -13.31 14.12
C ASN A 60 25.63 -12.80 14.03
N ASP A 61 24.79 -13.29 13.11
CA ASP A 61 23.39 -12.87 12.93
C ASP A 61 22.39 -13.64 13.84
N ILE A 62 22.80 -13.97 15.07
CA ILE A 62 21.94 -14.70 16.02
C ILE A 62 20.85 -13.79 16.61
N LEU A 63 21.06 -12.47 16.57
CA LEU A 63 20.09 -11.48 17.06
C LEU A 63 19.49 -10.71 15.88
N PRO A 64 18.15 -10.57 15.81
CA PRO A 64 17.52 -9.75 14.79
C PRO A 64 18.02 -8.31 14.90
N SER A 65 18.64 -7.80 13.83
CA SER A 65 19.09 -6.41 13.76
C SER A 65 17.87 -5.47 13.77
N ALA A 66 18.04 -4.28 14.36
CA ALA A 66 17.00 -3.27 14.33
C ALA A 66 16.63 -2.91 12.86
N PRO A 67 15.33 -2.76 12.54
CA PRO A 67 14.92 -2.34 11.21
C PRO A 67 15.49 -0.96 10.89
N VAL A 68 16.01 -0.79 9.67
CA VAL A 68 16.54 0.47 9.18
C VAL A 68 15.52 1.09 8.21
N SER A 69 15.50 2.42 8.12
CA SER A 69 14.66 3.11 7.12
C SER A 69 14.92 2.57 5.71
N ALA A 70 13.85 2.40 4.93
CA ALA A 70 13.96 2.01 3.53
C ALA A 70 14.50 3.12 2.61
N GLY A 71 14.41 4.38 3.06
CA GLY A 71 14.82 5.57 2.31
C GLY A 71 13.79 6.09 1.29
N ALA A 72 14.24 7.06 0.49
CA ALA A 72 13.39 7.83 -0.41
C ALA A 72 13.08 7.12 -1.74
N GLY A 73 12.01 7.57 -2.39
CA GLY A 73 11.72 7.25 -3.79
C GLY A 73 10.81 6.06 -4.05
N TYR A 74 10.19 5.47 -3.02
CA TYR A 74 9.12 4.49 -3.21
C TYR A 74 7.79 5.22 -3.40
N VAL A 75 7.09 4.92 -4.49
CA VAL A 75 5.81 5.55 -4.81
C VAL A 75 4.67 4.64 -4.37
N PHE A 76 3.80 5.16 -3.52
CA PHE A 76 2.59 4.51 -3.08
C PHE A 76 1.35 5.20 -3.64
N ARG A 77 0.30 4.41 -3.87
CA ARG A 77 -1.05 4.86 -4.20
C ARG A 77 -1.99 4.49 -3.06
N ALA A 78 -2.78 5.45 -2.61
CA ALA A 78 -3.94 5.23 -1.74
C ALA A 78 -5.22 5.39 -2.57
N LEU A 79 -5.98 4.31 -2.72
CA LEU A 79 -7.24 4.28 -3.45
C LEU A 79 -8.40 4.18 -2.47
N ARG A 80 -9.36 5.10 -2.54
CA ARG A 80 -10.58 5.08 -1.74
C ARG A 80 -11.46 3.90 -2.12
N LEU A 81 -11.96 3.19 -1.11
CA LEU A 81 -12.78 2.00 -1.24
C LEU A 81 -14.21 2.27 -0.79
N ASP A 82 -15.16 1.69 -1.52
CA ASP A 82 -16.57 1.70 -1.17
C ASP A 82 -16.83 0.84 0.08
N ALA A 83 -17.21 1.49 1.17
CA ALA A 83 -17.42 0.86 2.48
C ALA A 83 -18.50 -0.23 2.44
N GLY A 84 -19.57 -0.03 1.67
CA GLY A 84 -20.67 -1.00 1.55
C GLY A 84 -20.22 -2.29 0.87
N THR A 85 -19.47 -2.16 -0.22
CA THR A 85 -18.90 -3.29 -0.96
C THR A 85 -17.89 -4.04 -0.09
N LEU A 86 -16.99 -3.33 0.60
CA LEU A 86 -16.01 -3.93 1.49
C LEU A 86 -16.68 -4.74 2.61
N LYS A 87 -17.64 -4.13 3.33
CA LYS A 87 -18.34 -4.78 4.45
C LYS A 87 -19.02 -6.08 4.03
N SER A 88 -19.70 -6.07 2.89
CA SER A 88 -20.37 -7.27 2.35
C SER A 88 -19.40 -8.44 2.07
N ARG A 89 -18.13 -8.13 1.75
CA ARG A 89 -17.08 -9.14 1.53
C ARG A 89 -16.43 -9.60 2.81
N VAL A 90 -16.20 -8.70 3.77
CA VAL A 90 -15.68 -9.07 5.10
C VAL A 90 -16.63 -10.03 5.81
N GLU A 91 -17.93 -9.76 5.78
CA GLU A 91 -18.95 -10.64 6.37
C GLU A 91 -18.95 -12.05 5.74
N ALA A 92 -18.61 -12.16 4.45
CA ALA A 92 -18.44 -13.43 3.76
C ALA A 92 -17.13 -14.17 4.15
N LEU A 93 -16.10 -13.44 4.58
CA LEU A 93 -14.78 -13.97 4.96
C LEU A 93 -14.66 -14.30 6.46
N ASP A 94 -15.54 -13.75 7.30
CA ASP A 94 -15.58 -13.92 8.77
C ASP A 94 -15.81 -15.38 9.24
N HIS A 95 -15.98 -16.31 8.29
CA HIS A 95 -16.10 -17.74 8.53
C HIS A 95 -14.74 -18.47 8.60
N ASN A 96 -13.59 -17.77 8.70
CA ASN A 96 -12.24 -18.35 8.70
C ASN A 96 -11.24 -17.68 9.69
N PRO A 97 -10.09 -18.31 10.05
CA PRO A 97 -9.46 -18.14 11.35
C PRO A 97 -8.52 -16.92 11.47
N GLY A 98 -8.82 -16.01 12.40
CA GLY A 98 -7.93 -14.97 12.92
C GLY A 98 -7.91 -13.66 12.12
N ALA A 99 -8.04 -12.54 12.83
CA ALA A 99 -8.17 -11.19 12.26
C ALA A 99 -7.06 -10.83 11.26
N ASP A 100 -5.80 -11.19 11.56
CA ASP A 100 -4.65 -10.88 10.68
C ASP A 100 -4.73 -11.60 9.32
N LYS A 101 -5.21 -12.84 9.30
CA LYS A 101 -5.36 -13.61 8.06
C LYS A 101 -6.53 -13.10 7.23
N ALA A 102 -7.62 -12.69 7.89
CA ALA A 102 -8.75 -12.06 7.23
C ALA A 102 -8.35 -10.73 6.60
N GLN A 103 -7.61 -9.88 7.31
CA GLN A 103 -7.11 -8.59 6.80
C GLN A 103 -6.19 -8.77 5.58
N ALA A 104 -5.26 -9.73 5.64
CA ALA A 104 -4.39 -10.05 4.52
C ALA A 104 -5.18 -10.59 3.31
N ALA A 105 -6.18 -11.45 3.54
CA ALA A 105 -7.04 -11.98 2.48
C ALA A 105 -7.85 -10.87 1.79
N ILE A 106 -8.49 -10.00 2.57
CA ILE A 106 -9.24 -8.84 2.06
C ILE A 106 -8.30 -7.92 1.27
N SER A 107 -7.12 -7.61 1.82
CA SER A 107 -6.19 -6.70 1.14
C SER A 107 -5.71 -7.26 -0.20
N ASN A 108 -5.48 -8.57 -0.28
CA ASN A 108 -5.12 -9.24 -1.52
C ASN A 108 -6.29 -9.32 -2.52
N GLU A 109 -7.51 -9.58 -2.06
CA GLU A 109 -8.70 -9.60 -2.92
C GLU A 109 -8.98 -8.23 -3.54
N VAL A 110 -8.98 -7.19 -2.69
CA VAL A 110 -9.19 -5.80 -3.13
C VAL A 110 -8.08 -5.37 -4.08
N ALA A 111 -6.82 -5.72 -3.80
CA ALA A 111 -5.70 -5.41 -4.68
C ALA A 111 -5.73 -6.17 -6.02
N ALA A 112 -6.35 -7.35 -6.09
CA ALA A 112 -6.49 -8.12 -7.32
C ALA A 112 -7.52 -7.50 -8.28
N ASN A 113 -8.53 -6.80 -7.78
CA ASN A 113 -9.53 -6.12 -8.59
C ASN A 113 -9.95 -4.77 -7.98
N PRO A 114 -9.06 -3.76 -7.95
CA PRO A 114 -9.30 -2.51 -7.23
C PRO A 114 -10.50 -1.73 -7.77
N ASP A 115 -10.78 -1.81 -9.07
CA ASP A 115 -11.89 -1.08 -9.69
C ASP A 115 -13.27 -1.57 -9.22
N ALA A 116 -13.39 -2.84 -8.82
CA ALA A 116 -14.65 -3.37 -8.29
C ALA A 116 -14.98 -2.85 -6.88
N PHE A 117 -13.96 -2.38 -6.15
CA PHE A 117 -14.09 -1.86 -4.78
C PHE A 117 -13.93 -0.34 -4.71
N LYS A 118 -13.58 0.31 -5.82
CA LYS A 118 -13.31 1.74 -5.87
C LYS A 118 -14.57 2.55 -5.53
N ASP A 119 -14.41 3.48 -4.60
CA ASP A 119 -15.43 4.49 -4.32
C ASP A 119 -15.62 5.42 -5.53
N LYS A 120 -16.86 5.79 -5.81
CA LYS A 120 -17.21 6.69 -6.92
C LYS A 120 -16.99 8.16 -6.58
N THR A 121 -16.78 8.47 -5.31
CA THR A 121 -16.50 9.81 -4.79
C THR A 121 -15.12 10.26 -5.26
N GLN A 122 -15.06 11.46 -5.85
CA GLN A 122 -13.80 12.08 -6.28
C GLN A 122 -13.32 13.09 -5.22
N PRO A 123 -12.01 13.20 -4.98
CA PRO A 123 -10.95 12.38 -5.54
C PRO A 123 -10.92 10.97 -4.94
N ALA A 124 -10.80 9.95 -5.79
CA ALA A 124 -10.74 8.56 -5.36
C ALA A 124 -9.31 8.07 -5.10
N GLU A 125 -8.29 8.83 -5.49
CA GLU A 125 -6.91 8.36 -5.55
C GLU A 125 -5.91 9.42 -5.14
N TYR A 126 -4.99 9.04 -4.26
CA TYR A 126 -3.85 9.83 -3.83
C TYR A 126 -2.54 9.09 -4.10
N TYR A 127 -1.48 9.85 -4.34
CA TYR A 127 -0.14 9.32 -4.56
C TYR A 127 0.86 9.98 -3.61
N GLY A 128 1.84 9.22 -3.15
CA GLY A 128 2.92 9.75 -2.32
C GLY A 128 4.24 9.11 -2.67
N VAL A 129 5.33 9.87 -2.56
CA VAL A 129 6.70 9.38 -2.71
C VAL A 129 7.37 9.42 -1.35
N SER A 130 7.99 8.32 -0.91
CA SER A 130 8.69 8.29 0.37
C SER A 130 9.86 9.28 0.42
N ASP A 131 10.06 9.90 1.59
CA ASP A 131 11.19 10.77 1.87
C ASP A 131 12.44 9.99 2.32
N GLN A 132 13.49 10.71 2.75
CA GLN A 132 14.75 10.12 3.21
C GLN A 132 14.59 9.21 4.42
N GLU A 133 13.55 9.41 5.23
CA GLU A 133 13.24 8.57 6.38
C GLU A 133 12.34 7.38 5.99
N GLY A 134 11.95 7.27 4.72
CA GLY A 134 11.05 6.23 4.23
C GLY A 134 9.60 6.50 4.60
N THR A 135 9.25 7.76 4.83
CA THR A 135 7.94 8.18 5.32
C THR A 135 7.12 8.86 4.22
N ILE A 136 5.79 8.67 4.26
CA ILE A 136 4.80 9.46 3.55
C ILE A 136 3.71 9.81 4.55
N THR A 137 3.34 11.07 4.70
CA THR A 137 2.28 11.51 5.62
C THR A 137 1.47 12.68 5.05
N ASN A 138 0.48 13.15 5.78
CA ASN A 138 -0.27 14.35 5.42
C ASN A 138 0.56 15.62 5.72
N ALA A 139 0.39 16.66 4.92
CA ALA A 139 1.02 17.94 5.16
C ALA A 139 0.12 19.08 4.68
N SER A 140 0.39 20.30 5.17
CA SER A 140 -0.28 21.52 4.71
C SER A 140 0.27 22.05 3.38
N GLU A 141 1.46 21.61 2.97
CA GLU A 141 2.16 22.09 1.78
C GLU A 141 2.54 20.94 0.86
N ALA A 142 2.45 21.19 -0.46
CA ALA A 142 2.84 20.20 -1.45
C ALA A 142 4.36 20.04 -1.45
N LYS A 143 4.83 18.80 -1.41
CA LYS A 143 6.25 18.45 -1.53
C LYS A 143 6.39 17.30 -2.51
N SER A 144 7.54 17.24 -3.18
CA SER A 144 7.86 16.15 -4.11
C SER A 144 8.03 14.79 -3.43
N GLN A 145 8.27 14.77 -2.10
CA GLN A 145 8.48 13.58 -1.27
C GLN A 145 7.93 13.81 0.14
N GLY A 146 7.61 12.73 0.84
CA GLY A 146 7.14 12.73 2.23
C GLY A 146 5.66 13.07 2.39
N VAL A 147 4.95 13.40 1.30
CA VAL A 147 3.59 13.95 1.35
C VAL A 147 2.65 13.20 0.40
N TRP A 148 1.44 12.94 0.88
CA TRP A 148 0.34 12.49 0.01
C TRP A 148 -0.19 13.63 -0.84
N LEU A 149 -0.35 13.38 -2.14
CA LEU A 149 -0.84 14.33 -3.12
C LEU A 149 -2.09 13.80 -3.81
N THR A 150 -3.11 14.66 -3.91
CA THR A 150 -4.28 14.46 -4.75
C THR A 150 -4.06 15.11 -6.12
N GLY A 151 -4.58 14.48 -7.18
CA GLY A 151 -4.46 14.99 -8.56
C GLY A 151 -3.03 14.99 -9.13
N ALA A 152 -2.07 14.37 -8.45
CA ALA A 152 -0.71 14.20 -8.95
C ALA A 152 -0.66 13.17 -10.07
N GLN A 153 0.24 13.38 -11.04
CA GLN A 153 0.50 12.44 -12.12
C GLN A 153 1.77 11.65 -11.84
N LEU A 154 1.67 10.33 -11.96
CA LEU A 154 2.82 9.43 -11.89
C LEU A 154 3.57 9.42 -13.22
N ASP A 155 4.84 9.82 -13.17
CA ASP A 155 5.78 9.52 -14.23
C ASP A 155 6.26 8.07 -14.04
N SER A 156 5.95 7.20 -14.99
CA SER A 156 6.32 5.78 -14.92
C SER A 156 7.79 5.52 -15.29
N ASP A 157 8.43 6.46 -16.00
CA ASP A 157 9.82 6.32 -16.46
C ASP A 157 10.81 6.82 -15.39
N VAL A 158 10.35 7.75 -14.55
CA VAL A 158 11.05 8.23 -13.36
C VAL A 158 10.09 8.15 -12.19
N PRO A 159 10.32 7.30 -11.17
CA PRO A 159 9.41 7.10 -10.03
C PRO A 159 9.27 8.38 -9.22
N SER A 160 8.41 9.27 -9.70
CA SER A 160 8.26 10.66 -9.31
C SER A 160 6.86 11.14 -9.65
N LEU A 161 6.41 12.14 -8.90
CA LEU A 161 5.08 12.73 -9.05
C LEU A 161 5.23 14.15 -9.57
N THR A 162 4.35 14.54 -10.48
CA THR A 162 4.24 15.92 -10.98
C THR A 162 2.87 16.49 -10.69
N GLY A 163 2.83 17.79 -10.36
CA GLY A 163 1.59 18.48 -10.00
C GLY A 163 0.96 18.02 -8.69
N GLY A 164 -0.35 18.19 -8.59
CA GLY A 164 -1.15 17.81 -7.42
C GLY A 164 -1.16 18.85 -6.29
N SER A 165 -1.91 18.53 -5.24
CA SER A 165 -2.02 19.33 -4.01
C SER A 165 -2.03 18.39 -2.80
N PRO A 166 -1.73 18.87 -1.58
CA PRO A 166 -1.72 18.01 -0.41
C PRO A 166 -3.07 17.30 -0.24
N ALA A 167 -3.02 15.98 -0.05
CA ALA A 167 -4.20 15.18 0.13
C ALA A 167 -4.74 15.35 1.56
N VAL A 168 -6.07 15.32 1.66
CA VAL A 168 -6.80 15.26 2.93
C VAL A 168 -7.60 13.97 2.90
N PHE A 169 -7.34 13.08 3.86
CA PHE A 169 -8.16 11.90 4.05
C PHE A 169 -9.42 12.31 4.80
N ASP A 170 -10.57 11.81 4.36
CA ASP A 170 -11.82 12.00 5.05
C ASP A 170 -12.06 10.85 6.03
N GLY A 171 -12.98 11.08 6.95
CA GLY A 171 -13.32 10.14 8.01
C GLY A 171 -13.62 10.91 9.28
N ASP A 172 -14.72 10.57 9.93
CA ASP A 172 -15.10 11.14 11.22
C ASP A 172 -15.48 10.03 12.19
N TYR A 173 -15.86 10.42 13.40
CA TYR A 173 -16.25 9.49 14.46
C TYR A 173 -17.43 8.58 14.08
N PHE A 174 -18.31 9.00 13.18
CA PHE A 174 -19.50 8.26 12.74
C PHE A 174 -19.30 7.58 11.38
N HIS A 175 -18.42 8.12 10.54
CA HIS A 175 -18.22 7.68 9.17
C HIS A 175 -16.74 7.42 8.91
N ALA A 176 -16.35 6.15 9.01
CA ALA A 176 -15.01 5.74 8.59
C ALA A 176 -14.91 5.67 7.06
N SER A 177 -13.77 6.09 6.52
CA SER A 177 -13.36 5.84 5.14
C SER A 177 -12.41 4.65 5.08
N TYR A 178 -12.36 3.98 3.93
CA TYR A 178 -11.50 2.81 3.71
C TYR A 178 -10.60 3.07 2.51
N TRP A 179 -9.33 2.68 2.63
CA TRP A 179 -8.31 2.97 1.62
C TRP A 179 -7.45 1.74 1.35
N LEU A 180 -7.21 1.43 0.08
CA LEU A 180 -6.22 0.46 -0.36
C LEU A 180 -4.89 1.19 -0.61
N VAL A 181 -3.86 0.85 0.15
CA VAL A 181 -2.50 1.35 -0.03
C VAL A 181 -1.66 0.30 -0.75
N THR A 182 -1.07 0.69 -1.89
CA THR A 182 -0.28 -0.18 -2.76
C THR A 182 1.01 0.49 -3.20
N LEU A 183 2.09 -0.28 -3.27
CA LEU A 183 3.34 0.14 -3.90
C LEU A 183 3.17 0.10 -5.42
N VAL A 184 3.33 1.23 -6.10
CA VAL A 184 3.11 1.36 -7.56
C VAL A 184 4.41 1.55 -8.34
N ALA A 185 5.44 2.14 -7.74
CA ALA A 185 6.76 2.25 -8.35
C ALA A 185 7.87 2.20 -7.30
N THR A 186 9.02 1.65 -7.68
CA THR A 186 10.22 1.55 -6.84
C THR A 186 11.34 2.46 -7.40
N PRO A 187 12.28 2.93 -6.57
CA PRO A 187 13.45 3.63 -7.06
C PRO A 187 14.24 2.71 -8.02
N LYS A 188 14.89 3.29 -9.05
CA LYS A 188 15.45 2.56 -10.22
C LYS A 188 16.29 1.32 -9.91
N ASN A 189 16.96 1.28 -8.76
CA ASN A 189 17.86 0.19 -8.36
C ASN A 189 17.23 -0.81 -7.37
N ALA A 190 15.98 -0.59 -6.95
CA ALA A 190 15.29 -1.45 -5.99
C ALA A 190 14.31 -2.39 -6.70
N LYS A 191 14.49 -3.70 -6.49
CA LYS A 191 13.56 -4.75 -6.92
C LYS A 191 12.88 -5.34 -5.70
N VAL A 192 11.92 -4.60 -5.18
CA VAL A 192 11.15 -5.00 -4.00
C VAL A 192 9.66 -5.06 -4.34
N LYS A 193 8.93 -5.86 -3.57
CA LYS A 193 7.47 -5.83 -3.50
C LYS A 193 7.05 -5.45 -2.09
N ALA A 194 5.87 -4.87 -1.98
CA ALA A 194 5.19 -4.66 -0.72
C ALA A 194 3.82 -5.32 -0.80
N ASP A 195 3.39 -5.95 0.28
CA ASP A 195 2.03 -6.47 0.36
C ASP A 195 1.04 -5.29 0.37
N PRO A 196 -0.09 -5.39 -0.35
CA PRO A 196 -1.13 -4.37 -0.30
C PRO A 196 -1.75 -4.32 1.10
N VAL A 197 -2.18 -3.12 1.51
CA VAL A 197 -2.79 -2.92 2.83
C VAL A 197 -4.10 -2.18 2.67
N VAL A 198 -5.20 -2.76 3.13
CA VAL A 198 -6.46 -2.04 3.33
C VAL A 198 -6.45 -1.44 4.74
N VAL A 199 -6.68 -0.13 4.81
CA VAL A 199 -6.69 0.67 6.05
C VAL A 199 -8.04 1.37 6.22
N GLN A 200 -8.49 1.46 7.47
CA GLN A 200 -9.68 2.20 7.88
C GLN A 200 -9.24 3.52 8.56
N LEU A 201 -9.90 4.62 8.22
CA LEU A 201 -9.65 5.95 8.78
C LEU A 201 -10.96 6.60 9.27
N PRO A 202 -11.04 7.10 10.51
CA PRO A 202 -10.09 6.82 11.59
C PRO A 202 -10.12 5.34 11.99
N LEU A 203 -9.07 4.85 12.66
CA LEU A 203 -8.95 3.44 13.04
C LEU A 203 -9.67 3.16 14.37
N TYR A 204 -10.58 2.19 14.36
CA TYR A 204 -11.21 1.64 15.56
C TYR A 204 -10.50 0.33 15.89
N ARG A 205 -9.82 0.25 17.03
CA ARG A 205 -9.10 -0.97 17.43
C ARG A 205 -10.06 -2.08 17.79
N GLU A 206 -11.21 -1.73 18.35
CA GLU A 206 -12.27 -2.66 18.72
C GLU A 206 -13.64 -2.15 18.25
N GLN A 207 -14.54 -3.08 17.90
CA GLN A 207 -15.92 -2.72 17.57
C GLN A 207 -16.60 -2.08 18.79
N GLY A 208 -17.08 -0.84 18.62
CA GLY A 208 -17.73 -0.08 19.68
C GLY A 208 -16.79 0.81 20.49
N GLU A 209 -15.52 0.95 20.09
CA GLU A 209 -14.58 1.89 20.69
C GLU A 209 -15.06 3.35 20.50
N VAL A 210 -15.03 4.12 21.59
CA VAL A 210 -15.53 5.51 21.66
C VAL A 210 -14.43 6.53 21.30
N HIS A 211 -13.19 6.06 21.07
CA HIS A 211 -12.03 6.90 20.82
C HIS A 211 -11.23 6.37 19.62
N PRO A 212 -11.70 6.66 18.39
CA PRO A 212 -10.97 6.21 17.21
C PRO A 212 -9.64 6.95 17.07
N LEU A 213 -8.65 6.25 16.51
CA LEU A 213 -7.32 6.79 16.25
C LEU A 213 -7.31 7.52 14.90
N TYR A 214 -7.15 8.84 14.95
CA TYR A 214 -7.10 9.68 13.76
C TYR A 214 -5.72 9.69 13.09
N ASP A 215 -4.63 9.47 13.83
CA ASP A 215 -3.29 9.32 13.26
C ASP A 215 -2.95 7.84 13.09
N VAL A 216 -3.09 7.34 11.87
CA VAL A 216 -2.91 5.93 11.53
C VAL A 216 -1.59 5.74 10.79
N THR A 217 -0.69 4.99 11.41
CA THR A 217 0.58 4.60 10.78
C THR A 217 0.53 3.15 10.31
N ILE A 218 0.83 2.92 9.03
CA ILE A 218 1.04 1.59 8.45
C ILE A 218 2.51 1.38 8.09
N SER A 219 2.99 0.15 8.19
CA SER A 219 4.38 -0.21 7.84
C SER A 219 4.41 -1.37 6.85
N PRO A 220 4.09 -1.14 5.55
CA PRO A 220 4.17 -2.17 4.53
C PRO A 220 5.58 -2.78 4.48
N LYS A 221 5.65 -4.12 4.54
CA LYS A 221 6.93 -4.82 4.53
C LYS A 221 7.50 -4.87 3.12
N LEU A 222 8.68 -4.30 2.92
CA LEU A 222 9.42 -4.44 1.66
C LEU A 222 10.12 -5.80 1.64
N VAL A 223 9.82 -6.60 0.62
CA VAL A 223 10.42 -7.91 0.38
C VAL A 223 11.22 -7.86 -0.91
N ASP A 224 12.49 -8.22 -0.85
CA ASP A 224 13.33 -8.34 -2.03
C ASP A 224 12.78 -9.43 -2.94
N VAL A 225 12.61 -9.10 -4.23
CA VAL A 225 12.21 -10.09 -5.22
C VAL A 225 13.49 -10.77 -5.71
N PRO A 226 13.63 -12.10 -5.56
CA PRO A 226 14.76 -12.81 -6.15
C PRO A 226 14.78 -12.50 -7.65
N GLN A 227 15.97 -12.14 -8.17
CA GLN A 227 16.17 -12.20 -9.61
C GLN A 227 15.97 -13.65 -10.02
N VAL A 228 14.78 -13.98 -10.52
CA VAL A 228 14.67 -15.03 -11.52
C VAL A 228 15.36 -14.44 -12.74
N VAL A 229 16.69 -14.55 -12.78
CA VAL A 229 17.34 -14.70 -14.07
C VAL A 229 16.60 -15.87 -14.68
N PRO A 230 15.90 -15.73 -15.81
CA PRO A 230 15.38 -16.90 -16.48
C PRO A 230 16.62 -17.77 -16.69
N VAL A 231 16.71 -18.88 -15.96
CA VAL A 231 17.60 -19.95 -16.36
C VAL A 231 16.94 -20.43 -17.64
N VAL A 232 17.33 -19.79 -18.74
CA VAL A 232 17.16 -20.30 -20.07
C VAL A 232 17.97 -21.59 -20.04
N ARG A 233 17.34 -22.68 -19.62
CA ARG A 233 17.78 -24.00 -20.04
C ARG A 233 17.81 -23.89 -21.57
N PRO A 234 18.97 -24.06 -22.22
CA PRO A 234 19.02 -24.01 -23.67
C PRO A 234 18.15 -25.15 -24.19
N GLY A 235 16.90 -24.84 -24.53
CA GLY A 235 16.11 -25.67 -25.42
C GLY A 235 16.73 -25.56 -26.81
N PRO A 236 16.86 -26.67 -27.55
CA PRO A 236 17.45 -26.62 -28.87
C PRO A 236 16.54 -25.82 -29.80
N GLY A 237 17.07 -24.72 -30.33
CA GLY A 237 16.45 -24.00 -31.44
C GLY A 237 15.55 -22.84 -31.04
N LYS A 238 16.18 -21.67 -30.89
CA LYS A 238 15.91 -20.47 -31.70
C LYS A 238 16.80 -19.35 -31.19
N LEU A 239 17.71 -18.89 -32.04
CA LEU A 239 18.55 -17.72 -31.80
C LEU A 239 17.64 -16.51 -31.62
N ALA A 240 17.55 -16.02 -30.39
CA ALA A 240 16.94 -14.74 -30.09
C ALA A 240 17.78 -13.65 -30.77
N ALA A 241 17.10 -12.78 -31.52
CA ALA A 241 17.68 -11.58 -32.11
C ALA A 241 18.08 -10.63 -30.98
N THR A 242 19.27 -10.84 -30.41
CA THR A 242 19.97 -9.80 -29.67
C THR A 242 20.47 -8.79 -30.70
N GLY A 243 20.10 -7.52 -30.50
CA GLY A 243 20.56 -6.38 -31.30
C GLY A 243 22.06 -6.10 -31.10
N VAL A 244 22.89 -7.12 -31.26
CA VAL A 244 24.32 -6.95 -31.50
C VAL A 244 24.46 -6.72 -32.99
N SER A 245 24.81 -5.51 -33.37
CA SER A 245 25.09 -5.17 -34.76
C SER A 245 26.13 -6.15 -35.32
N MET A 246 25.70 -7.13 -36.13
CA MET A 246 26.57 -8.05 -36.88
C MET A 246 27.49 -7.31 -37.87
N VAL A 247 27.31 -5.99 -38.02
CA VAL A 247 28.18 -5.12 -38.79
C VAL A 247 29.60 -5.15 -38.23
N ALA A 248 29.82 -5.14 -36.92
CA ALA A 248 31.18 -5.10 -36.36
C ALA A 248 31.97 -6.42 -36.56
N PRO A 249 31.42 -7.62 -36.28
CA PRO A 249 32.09 -8.88 -36.62
C PRO A 249 32.22 -9.10 -38.13
N GLY A 250 31.24 -8.66 -38.93
CA GLY A 250 31.26 -8.78 -40.38
C GLY A 250 32.34 -7.93 -41.03
N ILE A 251 32.50 -6.68 -40.58
CA ILE A 251 33.59 -5.79 -41.03
C ILE A 251 34.95 -6.38 -40.65
N LEU A 252 35.11 -6.94 -39.45
CA LEU A 252 36.37 -7.55 -39.03
C LEU A 252 36.73 -8.77 -39.90
N LEU A 253 35.76 -9.63 -40.21
CA LEU A 253 35.95 -10.77 -41.12
C LEU A 253 36.31 -10.32 -42.54
N MET A 254 35.68 -9.26 -43.04
CA MET A 254 35.97 -8.74 -44.38
C MET A 254 37.39 -8.13 -44.44
N ILE A 255 37.82 -7.42 -43.39
CA ILE A 255 39.19 -6.89 -43.29
C ILE A 255 40.20 -8.03 -43.25
N LEU A 256 39.97 -9.09 -42.45
CA LEU A 256 40.86 -10.24 -42.38
C LEU A 256 40.94 -11.00 -43.72
N ALA A 257 39.83 -11.16 -44.43
CA ALA A 257 39.81 -11.80 -45.74
C ALA A 257 40.56 -10.98 -46.80
N MET A 258 40.39 -9.66 -46.81
CA MET A 258 41.12 -8.76 -47.70
C MET A 258 42.62 -8.75 -47.39
N MET A 259 42.99 -8.77 -46.11
CA MET A 259 44.39 -8.83 -45.69
C MET A 259 45.03 -10.18 -46.03
N GLY A 260 44.27 -11.29 -45.91
CA GLY A 260 44.70 -12.62 -46.35
C GLY A 260 44.89 -12.73 -47.86
N LEU A 261 43.98 -12.14 -48.66
CA LEU A 261 44.11 -12.06 -50.12
C LEU A 261 45.31 -11.21 -50.55
N TYR A 262 45.52 -10.06 -49.90
CA TYR A 262 46.68 -9.21 -50.16
C TYR A 262 48.00 -9.95 -49.87
N LEU A 263 48.10 -10.61 -48.71
CA LEU A 263 49.27 -11.43 -48.36
C LEU A 263 49.47 -12.60 -49.31
N GLY A 264 48.39 -13.25 -49.75
CA GLY A 264 48.44 -14.32 -50.75
C GLY A 264 48.94 -13.86 -52.12
N VAL A 265 48.51 -12.67 -52.58
CA VAL A 265 48.99 -12.08 -53.85
C VAL A 265 50.46 -11.67 -53.73
N VAL A 266 50.88 -11.06 -52.61
CA VAL A 266 52.28 -10.67 -52.38
C VAL A 266 53.19 -11.90 -52.31
N ALA A 267 52.75 -12.96 -51.62
CA ALA A 267 53.48 -14.23 -51.58
C ALA A 267 53.56 -14.88 -52.97
N HIS A 268 52.49 -14.80 -53.78
CA HIS A 268 52.49 -15.34 -55.13
C HIS A 268 53.35 -14.51 -56.10
N SER A 269 53.43 -13.19 -55.93
CA SER A 269 54.34 -12.35 -56.74
C SER A 269 55.80 -12.58 -56.39
N TRP A 270 56.13 -12.77 -55.10
CA TRP A 270 57.49 -13.11 -54.68
C TRP A 270 57.94 -14.49 -55.19
N ASN A 271 57.04 -15.48 -55.16
CA ASN A 271 57.34 -16.83 -55.69
C ASN A 271 57.38 -16.89 -57.23
N ARG A 272 57.01 -15.81 -57.92
CA ARG A 272 57.08 -15.69 -59.39
C ARG A 272 58.36 -14.98 -59.85
N ASP A 273 59.01 -14.23 -58.96
CA ASP A 273 60.28 -13.53 -59.24
C ASP A 273 61.53 -14.38 -58.87
N GLU A 274 61.34 -15.56 -58.25
CA GLU A 274 62.40 -16.55 -57.96
C GLU A 274 62.52 -17.67 -59.02
N HIS A 275 61.83 -17.56 -60.17
CA HIS A 275 61.96 -18.46 -61.32
C HIS A 275 62.31 -17.74 -62.62
#